data_AF-A0A535SZT8-F1
#
_entry.id   AF-A0A535SZT8-F1
#
_cell.length_a   1.000
_cell.length_b   1.000
_cell.length_c   1.000
_cell.angle_alpha   90.00
_cell.angle_beta   90.00
_cell.angle_gamma   90.00
#
_symmetry.space_group_name_H-M   'P 1'
#
loop_
_entity.id
_entity.type
_entity.pdbx_description
1 polymer ?
#
loop_
_entity_poly.entity_id
_entity_poly.type
_entity_poly.pdbx_seq_one_letter_code
_entity_poly.pdbx_strand_id
1 'polypeptide(L)'
;MAVLGGIGVVTFRQPIRSVLSLVLVMLALSVLFLLLSAQFIFAVQIIVYAGAVMVLFLFVIALLGPARELGRGRLRFQTWLSAL
;
A
#
# COMPACT_ATOMS: atom_id res chain seq x y z
N MET A 1 16.15 9.63 1.57
CA MET A 1 14.92 8.99 2.08
C MET A 1 14.04 8.37 0.98
N ALA A 2 13.81 9.03 -0.16
CA ALA A 2 12.99 8.46 -1.25
C ALA A 2 13.50 7.11 -1.83
N VAL A 3 14.81 6.94 -1.95
CA VAL A 3 15.42 5.70 -2.50
C VAL A 3 15.23 4.50 -1.56
N LEU A 4 15.34 4.70 -0.25
CA LEU A 4 15.10 3.65 0.75
C LEU A 4 13.61 3.25 0.82
N GLY A 5 12.69 4.21 0.69
CA GLY A 5 11.26 3.94 0.58
C GLY A 5 10.88 3.14 -0.68
N GLY A 6 11.54 3.43 -1.81
CA GLY A 6 11.35 2.70 -3.07
C GLY A 6 11.81 1.24 -3.01
N ILE A 7 12.93 0.95 -2.33
CA ILE A 7 13.38 -0.44 -2.11
C ILE A 7 12.38 -1.21 -1.23
N GLY A 8 11.74 -0.53 -0.28
CA GLY A 8 10.65 -1.08 0.53
C GLY A 8 9.42 -1.49 -0.30
N VAL A 9 8.98 -0.65 -1.24
CA VAL A 9 7.83 -0.93 -2.14
C VAL A 9 7.99 -2.27 -2.86
N VAL A 10 9.19 -2.53 -3.38
CA VAL A 10 9.48 -3.72 -4.19
C VAL A 10 9.66 -4.97 -3.32
N THR A 11 10.10 -4.83 -2.07
CA THR A 11 10.43 -5.98 -1.21
C THR A 11 9.22 -6.57 -0.48
N PHE A 12 8.17 -5.78 -0.22
CA PHE A 12 7.03 -6.28 0.56
C PHE A 12 6.06 -7.14 -0.27
N ARG A 13 6.05 -8.45 0.00
CA ARG A 13 5.11 -9.46 -0.55
C ARG A 13 3.63 -9.25 -0.17
N GLN A 14 3.31 -8.29 0.69
CA GLN A 14 1.92 -7.98 1.07
C GLN A 14 1.44 -6.70 0.37
N PRO A 15 0.37 -6.76 -0.45
CA PRO A 15 -0.10 -5.64 -1.28
C PRO A 15 -0.30 -4.34 -0.49
N ILE A 16 -0.88 -4.46 0.72
CA ILE A 16 -1.13 -3.33 1.62
C ILE A 16 0.18 -2.65 2.03
N ARG A 17 1.23 -3.41 2.34
CA ARG A 17 2.53 -2.85 2.77
C ARG A 17 3.27 -2.16 1.62
N SER A 18 3.16 -2.71 0.40
CA SER A 18 3.76 -2.10 -0.79
C SER A 18 3.15 -0.72 -1.07
N VAL A 19 1.82 -0.60 -0.96
CA VAL A 19 1.12 0.70 -1.15
C VAL A 19 1.40 1.68 -0.02
N LEU A 20 1.52 1.21 1.22
CA LEU A 20 1.91 2.08 2.33
C LEU A 20 3.29 2.73 2.08
N SER A 21 4.25 1.98 1.55
CA SER A 21 5.55 2.55 1.18
C SER A 21 5.50 3.46 -0.05
N LEU A 22 4.55 3.25 -0.97
CA LEU A 22 4.31 4.15 -2.09
C LEU A 22 3.77 5.50 -1.61
N VAL A 23 2.85 5.50 -0.63
CA VAL A 23 2.35 6.73 0.02
C VAL A 23 3.50 7.53 0.64
N LEU A 24 4.42 6.84 1.34
CA LEU A 24 5.61 7.44 1.93
C LEU A 24 6.51 8.12 0.88
N VAL A 25 6.69 7.49 -0.29
CA VAL A 25 7.46 8.10 -1.40
C VAL A 25 6.76 9.35 -1.94
N MET A 26 5.44 9.32 -2.14
CA MET A 26 4.67 10.48 -2.59
C MET A 26 4.72 11.65 -1.58
N LEU A 27 4.68 11.36 -0.28
CA LEU A 27 4.86 12.37 0.76
C LEU A 27 6.29 12.95 0.76
N ALA A 28 7.31 12.11 0.58
CA ALA A 28 8.69 12.59 0.48
C ALA A 28 8.91 13.52 -0.72
N LEU A 29 8.27 13.25 -1.87
CA LEU A 29 8.28 14.14 -3.03
C LEU A 29 7.56 15.46 -2.75
N SER A 30 6.44 15.42 -2.03
CA SER A 30 5.74 16.62 -1.60
C SER A 30 6.65 17.53 -0.76
N VAL A 31 7.31 16.97 0.26
CA VAL A 31 8.28 17.72 1.07
C VAL A 31 9.42 18.28 0.21
N LEU A 32 9.91 17.54 -0.79
CA LEU A 32 10.94 18.04 -1.72
C LEU A 32 10.47 19.25 -2.53
N PHE A 33 9.23 19.25 -3.03
CA PHE A 33 8.65 20.40 -3.74
C PHE A 33 8.43 21.61 -2.84
N LEU A 34 8.12 21.39 -1.56
CA LEU A 34 8.08 22.45 -0.57
C LEU A 34 9.47 23.10 -0.37
N LEU A 35 10.53 22.28 -0.28
CA LEU A 35 11.92 22.78 -0.16
C LEU A 35 12.39 23.53 -1.40
N LEU A 36 11.91 23.15 -2.60
CA LEU A 36 12.18 23.85 -3.85
C LEU A 36 11.38 25.15 -4.03
N SER A 37 10.63 25.59 -3.00
CA SER A 37 9.76 26.76 -3.04
C SER A 37 8.63 26.68 -4.09
N ALA A 38 8.28 25.47 -4.55
CA ALA A 38 7.25 25.22 -5.55
C ALA A 38 5.87 24.99 -4.89
N GLN A 39 5.30 26.03 -4.28
CA GLN A 39 4.06 25.94 -3.49
C GLN A 39 2.85 25.37 -4.26
N PHE A 40 2.71 25.71 -5.56
CA PHE A 40 1.61 25.19 -6.37
C PHE A 40 1.71 23.68 -6.59
N ILE A 41 2.90 23.20 -6.99
CA ILE A 41 3.14 21.77 -7.24
C ILE A 41 3.04 20.98 -5.95
N PHE A 42 3.52 21.52 -4.83
CA PHE A 42 3.32 20.94 -3.50
C PHE A 42 1.84 20.70 -3.16
N ALA A 43 0.99 21.71 -3.37
CA ALA A 43 -0.43 21.60 -3.07
C ALA A 43 -1.12 20.54 -3.95
N VAL A 44 -0.82 20.53 -5.26
CA VAL A 44 -1.36 19.52 -6.19
C VAL A 44 -0.87 18.12 -5.83
N GLN A 45 0.40 17.97 -5.42
CA GLN A 45 0.97 16.70 -4.98
C GLN A 45 0.21 16.10 -3.79
N ILE A 46 -0.15 16.92 -2.80
CA ILE A 46 -0.93 16.44 -1.64
C ILE A 46 -2.37 16.14 -2.03
N ILE A 47 -3.06 17.08 -2.69
CA ILE A 47 -4.50 16.96 -2.94
C ILE A 47 -4.80 15.85 -3.95
N VAL A 48 -4.08 15.83 -5.07
CA VAL A 48 -4.40 14.94 -6.20
C VAL A 48 -3.71 13.58 -6.03
N TYR A 49 -2.40 13.58 -5.83
CA TYR A 49 -1.64 12.32 -5.82
C TYR A 49 -1.77 11.57 -4.49
N ALA A 50 -1.52 12.26 -3.35
CA ALA A 50 -1.65 11.62 -2.04
C ALA A 50 -3.11 11.49 -1.59
N GLY A 51 -3.97 12.46 -1.94
CA GLY A 51 -5.38 12.49 -1.57
C GLY A 51 -6.26 11.61 -2.48
N ALA A 52 -6.40 11.97 -3.76
CA ALA A 52 -7.34 11.28 -4.64
C ALA A 52 -6.82 9.93 -5.17
N VAL A 53 -5.65 9.93 -5.80
CA VAL A 53 -5.12 8.73 -6.47
C VAL A 53 -4.76 7.64 -5.46
N MET A 54 -4.07 8.00 -4.37
CA MET A 54 -3.64 7.01 -3.38
C MET A 54 -4.81 6.39 -2.61
N VAL A 55 -5.83 7.17 -2.27
CA VAL A 55 -7.03 6.64 -1.59
C VAL A 55 -7.79 5.69 -2.51
N LEU A 56 -7.89 5.98 -3.80
CA LEU A 56 -8.47 5.05 -4.78
C LEU A 56 -7.69 3.73 -4.82
N PHE A 57 -6.36 3.79 -4.87
CA PHE A 57 -5.51 2.59 -4.83
C PHE A 57 -5.70 1.79 -3.53
N LEU A 58 -5.71 2.46 -2.38
CA LEU A 58 -5.95 1.83 -1.08
C LEU A 58 -7.32 1.15 -1.04
N PHE A 59 -8.35 1.80 -1.58
CA PHE A 59 -9.70 1.26 -1.65
C PHE A 59 -9.77 0.00 -2.54
N VAL A 60 -9.19 0.08 -3.74
CA VAL A 60 -9.10 -1.06 -4.67
C VAL A 60 -8.36 -2.24 -4.04
N ILE A 61 -7.26 -1.99 -3.34
CA ILE A 61 -6.45 -3.06 -2.72
C ILE A 61 -7.11 -3.63 -1.47
N ALA A 62 -7.88 -2.83 -0.74
CA ALA A 62 -8.71 -3.32 0.35
C ALA A 62 -9.82 -4.24 -0.20
N LEU A 63 -10.45 -3.88 -1.32
CA LEU A 63 -11.47 -4.70 -1.99
C LEU A 63 -10.90 -5.96 -2.63
N LEU A 64 -9.75 -5.88 -3.29
CA LEU A 64 -8.99 -7.02 -3.83
C LEU A 64 -8.12 -7.70 -2.76
N GLY A 65 -8.32 -7.32 -1.49
CA GLY A 65 -7.60 -7.85 -0.34
C GLY A 65 -7.58 -9.37 -0.38
N PRO A 66 -6.52 -10.00 0.16
CA PRO A 66 -6.19 -11.39 -0.14
C PRO A 66 -7.40 -12.30 0.09
N ALA A 67 -8.00 -12.79 -1.00
CA ALA A 67 -9.07 -13.79 -1.02
C ALA A 67 -8.61 -15.17 -0.45
N ARG A 68 -7.56 -15.19 0.37
CA ARG A 68 -6.84 -16.37 0.84
C ARG A 68 -7.23 -16.82 2.24
N GLU A 69 -8.18 -16.16 2.90
CA GLU A 69 -8.62 -16.54 4.25
C GLU A 69 -9.90 -17.37 4.31
N LEU A 70 -10.59 -17.61 3.19
CA LEU A 70 -11.69 -18.58 3.15
C LEU A 70 -11.23 -20.05 2.98
N GLY A 71 -9.96 -20.30 2.63
CA GLY A 71 -9.46 -21.66 2.32
C GLY A 71 -8.75 -22.40 3.46
N ARG A 72 -8.17 -21.70 4.45
CA ARG A 72 -7.37 -22.34 5.52
C ARG A 72 -8.19 -22.86 6.70
N GLY A 73 -9.41 -22.38 6.90
CA GLY A 73 -10.28 -22.85 7.99
C GLY A 73 -10.85 -24.26 7.77
N ARG A 74 -11.00 -24.71 6.52
CA ARG A 74 -11.58 -26.03 6.19
C ARG A 74 -10.58 -27.18 6.28
N LEU A 75 -9.29 -26.93 5.97
CA LEU A 75 -8.28 -27.99 5.92
C LEU A 75 -7.87 -28.51 7.31
N ARG A 76 -7.98 -27.68 8.36
CA ARG A 76 -7.65 -28.11 9.73
C ARG A 76 -8.74 -28.94 10.40
N PHE A 77 -9.99 -28.90 9.90
CA PHE A 77 -11.09 -29.73 10.39
C PHE A 77 -11.10 -31.10 9.70
N GLN A 78 -10.68 -31.17 8.44
CA GLN A 78 -10.64 -32.41 7.67
C GLN A 78 -9.59 -33.40 8.20
N THR A 79 -8.47 -32.92 8.74
CA THR A 79 -7.44 -33.78 9.37
C THR A 79 -7.91 -34.47 10.66
N TRP A 80 -8.94 -33.95 11.32
CA TRP A 80 -9.57 -34.62 12.47
C TRP A 80 -10.56 -35.72 12.04
N LEU A 81 -11.22 -35.54 10.89
CA LEU A 81 -12.11 -36.54 10.31
C LEU A 81 -11.37 -37.70 9.64
N SER A 82 -10.14 -37.49 9.16
CA SER A 82 -9.31 -38.57 8.59
C SER A 82 -8.67 -39.49 9.65
N ALA A 83 -8.82 -39.16 10.93
CA ALA A 83 -8.27 -39.93 12.06
C ALA A 83 -9.37 -40.71 12.84
N LEU A 84 -10.62 -40.66 12.37
CA LEU A 84 -11.80 -41.37 12.89
C LEU A 84 -12.24 -42.41 11.85
#